data_AF-A0A351NF32-F1
#
_entry.id   AF-A0A351NF32-F1
#
_cell.length_a   1.000
_cell.length_b   1.000
_cell.length_c   1.000
_cell.angle_alpha   90.00
_cell.angle_beta   90.00
_cell.angle_gamma   90.00
#
_symmetry.space_group_name_H-M   'P 1'
#
loop_
_entity.id
_entity.type
_entity.pdbx_description
1 polymer ?
#
loop_
_entity_poly.entity_id
_entity_poly.type
_entity_poly.pdbx_seq_one_letter_code
_entity_poly.pdbx_strand_id
1 'polypeptide(L)' 'DAIIAGGTDHCTIPIGLAGFANARALTKAVDPKHACLPFSADRAGFVMADGAAILILEEMEH' A
#
# COMPACT_ATOMS: atom_id res chain seq x y z
N ASP A 1 24.24 13.41 14.18
CA ASP A 1 23.42 14.00 13.08
C ASP A 1 22.17 13.18 12.79
N ALA A 2 21.14 13.76 12.16
CA ALA A 2 19.89 13.05 11.85
C ALA A 2 19.26 13.43 10.49
N ILE A 3 18.48 12.50 9.94
CA ILE A 3 17.74 12.63 8.69
C ILE A 3 16.28 12.23 8.91
N ILE A 4 15.35 12.99 8.34
CA ILE A 4 13.93 12.60 8.23
C ILE A 4 13.74 11.93 6.87
N ALA A 5 13.48 10.62 6.87
CA ALA A 5 13.20 9.84 5.68
C ALA A 5 11.75 9.34 5.70
N GLY A 6 11.12 9.19 4.54
CA GLY A 6 9.75 8.69 4.50
C GLY A 6 9.14 8.70 3.11
N GLY A 7 7.85 8.39 3.06
CA GLY A 7 7.05 8.37 1.85
C GLY A 7 5.58 8.60 2.16
N THR A 8 4.84 9.05 1.15
CA THR A 8 3.40 9.24 1.21
C THR A 8 2.80 8.95 -0.14
N ASP A 9 1.57 8.44 -0.16
CA ASP A 9 0.81 8.27 -1.38
C ASP A 9 -0.70 8.47 -1.13
N HIS A 10 -1.40 8.97 -2.15
CA HIS A 10 -2.85 9.12 -2.19
C HIS A 10 -3.35 8.70 -3.57
N CYS A 11 -3.41 7.39 -3.77
CA CYS A 11 -3.65 6.75 -5.06
C CYS A 11 -5.05 6.14 -5.18
N THR A 12 -5.86 6.12 -4.11
CA THR A 12 -7.25 5.63 -4.13
C THR A 12 -8.25 6.55 -4.86
N ILE A 13 -7.73 7.47 -5.69
CA ILE A 13 -8.55 8.30 -6.57
C ILE A 13 -9.11 7.50 -7.76
N PRO A 14 -10.22 7.93 -8.38
CA PRO A 14 -10.90 7.15 -9.43
C PRO A 14 -10.01 6.69 -10.58
N ILE A 15 -9.10 7.55 -11.07
CA ILE A 15 -8.19 7.20 -12.16
C ILE A 15 -7.11 6.20 -11.71
N GLY A 16 -6.65 6.30 -10.46
CA GLY A 16 -5.69 5.37 -9.87
C GLY A 16 -6.30 3.97 -9.73
N LEU A 17 -7.49 3.89 -9.12
CA LEU A 17 -8.26 2.65 -9.03
C LEU A 17 -8.53 2.05 -10.42
N ALA A 18 -8.96 2.86 -11.39
CA ALA A 18 -9.20 2.38 -12.75
C ALA A 18 -7.93 1.83 -13.42
N GLY A 19 -6.79 2.51 -13.26
CA GLY A 19 -5.50 2.08 -13.79
C GLY A 19 -5.08 0.71 -13.24
N PHE A 20 -5.09 0.54 -11.92
CA PHE A 20 -4.70 -0.71 -11.29
C PHE A 20 -5.74 -1.83 -11.46
N ALA A 21 -7.03 -1.51 -11.56
CA ALA A 21 -8.06 -2.47 -11.92
C ALA A 21 -7.85 -3.00 -13.35
N ASN A 22 -7.55 -2.12 -14.31
CA ASN A 22 -7.25 -2.50 -15.69
C ASN A 22 -5.97 -3.33 -15.81
N ALA A 23 -4.97 -3.03 -14.97
CA ALA A 23 -3.76 -3.84 -14.83
C ALA A 23 -4.01 -5.20 -14.13
N ARG A 24 -5.25 -5.48 -13.68
CA ARG A 24 -5.64 -6.68 -12.94
C ARG A 24 -4.87 -6.87 -11.63
N ALA A 25 -4.45 -5.76 -11.01
CA ALA A 25 -3.64 -5.79 -9.80
C ALA A 25 -4.47 -5.81 -8.50
N LEU A 26 -5.69 -5.26 -8.56
CA LEU A 26 -6.58 -5.14 -7.41
C LEU A 26 -7.38 -6.42 -7.15
N THR A 27 -7.58 -6.73 -5.88
CA THR A 27 -8.56 -7.76 -5.47
C THR A 27 -9.98 -7.37 -5.89
N LYS A 28 -10.79 -8.39 -6.22
CA LYS A 28 -12.22 -8.24 -6.54
C LYS A 28 -13.14 -8.79 -5.44
N ALA A 29 -12.56 -9.20 -4.31
CA ALA A 29 -13.32 -9.72 -3.18
C ALA A 29 -14.28 -8.64 -2.65
N VAL A 30 -15.52 -9.04 -2.38
CA VAL A 30 -16.56 -8.15 -1.85
C VAL A 30 -16.65 -8.19 -0.33
N ASP A 31 -16.12 -9.24 0.30
CA ASP A 31 -15.98 -9.31 1.76
C ASP A 31 -14.67 -8.61 2.17
N PRO A 32 -14.73 -7.44 2.82
CA PRO A 32 -13.53 -6.70 3.21
C PRO A 32 -12.62 -7.47 4.16
N LYS A 33 -13.17 -8.40 4.96
CA LYS A 33 -12.40 -9.19 5.93
C LYS A 33 -11.51 -10.24 5.25
N HIS A 34 -11.78 -10.58 4.00
CA HIS A 34 -11.06 -11.60 3.23
C HIS A 34 -10.47 -11.06 1.92
N ALA A 35 -10.37 -9.73 1.78
CA ALA A 35 -9.91 -9.10 0.53
C ALA A 35 -8.38 -9.06 0.39
N CYS A 36 -7.65 -8.98 1.51
CA CYS A 36 -6.18 -8.95 1.55
C CYS A 36 -5.66 -10.26 2.18
N LEU A 37 -5.13 -11.16 1.35
CA LEU A 37 -4.68 -12.49 1.76
C LEU A 37 -3.20 -12.73 1.37
N PRO A 38 -2.22 -12.05 1.98
CA PRO A 38 -0.81 -12.28 1.68
C PRO A 38 -0.43 -13.76 1.82
N PHE A 39 0.31 -14.28 0.84
CA PHE A 39 0.83 -15.66 0.80
C PHE A 39 -0.21 -16.80 0.76
N SER A 40 -1.52 -16.50 0.82
CA SER A 40 -2.57 -17.50 0.64
C SER A 40 -2.58 -18.05 -0.80
N ALA A 41 -2.99 -19.31 -0.93
CA ALA A 41 -3.31 -19.91 -2.23
C ALA A 41 -4.47 -19.17 -2.92
N ASP A 42 -5.40 -18.62 -2.14
CA ASP A 42 -6.62 -17.95 -2.62
C ASP A 42 -6.44 -16.43 -2.83
N ARG A 43 -5.19 -15.93 -2.82
CA ARG A 43 -4.93 -14.49 -3.03
C ARG A 43 -5.34 -14.06 -4.45
N ALA A 44 -6.00 -12.91 -4.56
CA ALA A 44 -6.60 -12.46 -5.82
C ALA A 44 -6.22 -11.03 -6.24
N GLY A 45 -5.12 -10.48 -5.71
CA GLY A 45 -4.68 -9.10 -5.92
C GLY A 45 -4.49 -8.36 -4.59
N PHE A 46 -4.00 -7.11 -4.64
CA PHE A 46 -3.84 -6.28 -3.45
C PHE A 46 -5.08 -5.41 -3.18
N VAL A 47 -5.22 -4.94 -1.94
CA VAL A 47 -6.18 -3.88 -1.57
C VAL A 47 -5.43 -2.55 -1.61
N MET A 48 -5.90 -1.62 -2.45
CA MET A 48 -5.29 -0.29 -2.54
C MET A 48 -5.60 0.53 -1.28
N ALA A 49 -4.63 1.28 -0.80
CA ALA A 49 -4.74 2.12 0.39
C ALA A 49 -3.89 3.38 0.22
N ASP A 50 -4.18 4.39 1.04
CA ASP A 50 -3.43 5.64 1.11
C ASP A 50 -2.78 5.78 2.48
N GLY A 51 -1.73 6.59 2.54
CA GLY A 51 -1.09 6.91 3.81
C GLY A 51 0.26 7.58 3.65
N ALA A 52 0.82 7.97 4.78
CA ALA A 52 2.17 8.51 4.90
C ALA A 52 2.88 7.84 6.07
N ALA A 53 4.19 7.66 5.94
CA ALA A 53 5.05 7.20 7.02
C ALA A 53 6.41 7.89 6.94
N ILE A 54 6.96 8.23 8.10
CA ILE A 54 8.31 8.76 8.23
C ILE A 54 9.08 7.99 9.30
N LEU A 55 10.39 7.98 9.14
CA LEU A 55 11.38 7.50 10.08
C LEU A 55 12.38 8.63 10.32
N ILE A 56 12.74 8.82 11.58
CA ILE A 56 13.89 9.64 11.94
C ILE A 56 15.07 8.68 12.04
N LEU A 57 16.02 8.86 11.13
CA LEU A 57 17.26 8.10 11.10
C LEU A 57 18.34 8.95 11.74
N GLU A 58 19.09 8.35 12.64
CA GLU A 58 20.10 9.03 13.42
C GLU A 58 21.40 8.22 13.37
N GLU A 59 22.52 8.92 13.47
CA GLU A 59 23.82 8.28 13.63
C GLU A 59 23.85 7.42 14.91
N MET A 60 24.49 6.26 14.85
CA MET A 60 24.53 5.33 15.99
C MET A 60 25.25 5.92 17.22
N GLU A 61 26.23 6.80 17.00
CA GLU A 61 27.05 7.43 18.05
C GLU A 61 26.45 8.75 18.57
N HIS A 62 25.24 9.13 18.15
CA HIS A 62 24.57 10.35 18.58
C HIS A 62 24.04 10.25 20.02
#